data_AF-A0ABD7X0N2-F1
#
_entry.id   AF-A0ABD7X0N2-F1
#
_cell.length_a   1.000
_cell.length_b   1.000
_cell.length_c   1.000
_cell.angle_alpha   90.00
_cell.angle_beta   90.00
_cell.angle_gamma   90.00
#
_symmetry.space_group_name_H-M   'P 1'
#
loop_
_entity.id
_entity.type
_entity.pdbx_description
1 polymer ?
#
loop_
_entity_poly.entity_id
_entity_poly.type
_entity_poly.pdbx_seq_one_letter_code
_entity_poly.pdbx_strand_id
1 'polypeptide(L)'
;MKFKNRKSILKVLAIILLAMDLLFYLLTLKNLYVFSSSVSIYLLIFVLHFIYLYIVLITVSKTKESKVFWGVIGPFFIVPIAIVGWFIFFYNNKVDYYYLSSPNSTQKLIIGYSNWSLGETNHYYDFYRQTGFPLVKKRLNHEALHVMTRNTDMSDLNVLGAHDAQWVNEQTVTFTSPYLNKEVTLNLK
;
A
#
# COMPACT_ATOMS: atom_id res chain seq x y z
N MET A 1 18.23 -31.19 -25.37
CA MET A 1 18.56 -29.73 -25.32
C MET A 1 17.47 -28.82 -24.71
N LYS A 2 16.22 -29.29 -24.42
CA LYS A 2 15.11 -28.43 -23.90
C LYS A 2 15.20 -27.97 -22.43
N PHE A 3 15.96 -28.66 -21.57
CA PHE A 3 16.00 -28.36 -20.13
C PHE A 3 16.94 -27.21 -19.72
N LYS A 4 17.92 -26.84 -20.56
CA LYS A 4 18.90 -25.78 -20.23
C LYS A 4 18.26 -24.38 -20.23
N ASN A 5 17.27 -24.14 -21.11
CA ASN A 5 16.59 -22.85 -21.22
C ASN A 5 15.62 -22.55 -20.06
N ARG A 6 14.86 -23.54 -19.56
CA ARG A 6 13.84 -23.29 -18.51
C ARG A 6 14.47 -22.81 -17.20
N LYS A 7 15.58 -23.43 -16.78
CA LYS A 7 16.32 -23.00 -15.59
C LYS A 7 16.95 -21.62 -15.77
N SER A 8 17.34 -21.26 -16.99
CA SER A 8 17.86 -19.91 -17.29
C SER A 8 16.77 -18.85 -17.17
N ILE A 9 15.57 -19.12 -17.70
CA ILE A 9 14.43 -18.20 -17.63
C ILE A 9 13.99 -17.97 -16.19
N LEU A 10 13.92 -19.01 -15.36
CA LEU A 10 13.56 -18.87 -13.94
C LEU A 10 14.56 -18.01 -13.17
N LYS A 11 15.87 -18.13 -13.46
CA LYS A 11 16.90 -17.27 -12.86
C LYS A 11 16.71 -15.81 -13.26
N VAL A 12 16.41 -15.54 -14.53
CA VAL A 12 16.15 -14.17 -15.01
C VAL A 12 14.92 -13.59 -14.32
N LEU A 13 13.83 -14.36 -14.20
CA LEU A 13 12.62 -13.93 -13.48
C LEU A 13 12.89 -13.64 -12.00
N ALA A 14 13.71 -14.46 -11.33
CA ALA A 14 14.12 -14.20 -9.95
C ALA A 14 14.86 -12.87 -9.80
N ILE A 15 15.79 -12.59 -10.73
CA ILE A 15 16.56 -11.34 -10.73
C ILE A 15 15.64 -10.15 -10.95
N ILE A 16 14.66 -10.25 -11.85
CA ILE A 16 13.67 -9.19 -12.10
C ILE A 16 12.83 -8.91 -10.86
N LEU A 17 12.33 -9.95 -10.18
CA LEU A 17 11.54 -9.79 -8.94
C LEU A 17 12.36 -9.12 -7.84
N LEU A 18 13.61 -9.58 -7.64
CA LEU A 18 14.51 -9.00 -6.65
C LEU A 18 14.86 -7.54 -6.99
N ALA A 19 15.06 -7.22 -8.27
CA ALA A 19 15.30 -5.85 -8.72
C ALA A 19 14.07 -4.95 -8.47
N MET A 20 12.86 -5.46 -8.64
CA MET A 20 11.63 -4.76 -8.25
C MET A 20 11.58 -4.50 -6.75
N ASP A 21 11.85 -5.51 -5.92
CA ASP A 21 11.85 -5.34 -4.45
C ASP A 21 12.86 -4.28 -4.02
N LEU A 22 14.07 -4.33 -4.59
CA LEU A 22 15.10 -3.34 -4.34
C LEU A 22 14.65 -1.94 -4.78
N LEU A 23 13.98 -1.81 -5.92
CA LEU A 23 13.42 -0.55 -6.38
C LEU A 23 12.39 0.00 -5.37
N PHE A 24 11.43 -0.80 -4.90
CA PHE A 24 10.45 -0.34 -3.90
C PHE A 24 11.08 0.01 -2.56
N TYR A 25 12.10 -0.74 -2.15
CA TYR A 25 12.89 -0.42 -0.97
C TYR A 25 13.59 0.94 -1.12
N LEU A 26 14.27 1.18 -2.25
CA LEU A 26 14.93 2.46 -2.54
C LEU A 26 13.94 3.63 -2.61
N LEU A 27 12.76 3.43 -3.18
CA LEU A 27 11.69 4.43 -3.19
C LEU A 27 11.25 4.76 -1.76
N THR A 28 11.05 3.75 -0.92
CA THR A 28 10.65 3.93 0.49
C THR A 28 11.69 4.73 1.27
N LEU A 29 12.98 4.50 1.06
CA LEU A 29 14.07 5.30 1.66
C LEU A 29 14.02 6.78 1.27
N LYS A 30 13.35 7.13 0.16
CA LYS A 30 13.13 8.50 -0.30
C LYS A 30 11.75 9.05 0.06
N ASN A 31 11.00 8.35 0.91
CA ASN A 31 9.59 8.63 1.22
C ASN A 31 8.70 8.65 -0.04
N LEU A 32 9.06 7.86 -1.05
CA LEU A 32 8.30 7.69 -2.28
C LEU A 32 7.53 6.36 -2.20
N TYR A 33 6.22 6.44 -2.43
CA TYR A 33 5.32 5.31 -2.40
C TYR A 33 4.61 5.19 -3.73
N VAL A 34 4.38 3.95 -4.14
CA VAL A 34 3.67 3.66 -5.38
C VAL A 34 2.31 3.12 -4.99
N PHE A 35 1.25 3.84 -5.33
CA PHE A 35 -0.10 3.36 -5.12
C PHE A 35 -1.03 3.85 -6.21
N SER A 36 -2.01 3.02 -6.52
CA SER A 36 -3.10 3.30 -7.45
C SER A 36 -4.41 3.29 -6.68
N SER A 37 -5.36 4.11 -7.11
CA SER A 37 -6.71 4.15 -6.55
C SER A 37 -7.49 2.85 -6.74
N SER A 38 -7.08 1.99 -7.68
CA SER A 38 -7.86 0.83 -8.09
C SER A 38 -7.25 -0.50 -7.65
N VAL A 39 -5.92 -0.60 -7.58
CA VAL A 39 -5.22 -1.85 -7.25
C VAL A 39 -3.96 -1.54 -6.43
N SER A 40 -3.76 -2.28 -5.35
CA SER A 40 -2.52 -2.21 -4.58
C SER A 40 -1.36 -2.83 -5.38
N ILE A 41 -0.37 -2.02 -5.74
CA ILE A 41 0.83 -2.50 -6.46
C ILE A 41 1.61 -3.50 -5.60
N TYR A 42 1.64 -3.28 -4.28
CA TYR A 42 2.29 -4.17 -3.31
C TYR A 42 1.65 -5.56 -3.30
N LEU A 43 0.31 -5.61 -3.39
CA LEU A 43 -0.42 -6.86 -3.55
C LEU A 43 -0.05 -7.57 -4.85
N LEU A 44 0.00 -6.83 -5.96
CA LEU A 44 0.38 -7.41 -7.26
C LEU A 44 1.76 -8.05 -7.21
N ILE A 45 2.73 -7.38 -6.60
CA ILE A 45 4.12 -7.89 -6.45
C ILE A 45 4.13 -9.13 -5.57
N PHE A 46 3.40 -9.13 -4.46
CA PHE A 46 3.27 -10.29 -3.59
C PHE A 46 2.69 -11.51 -4.34
N VAL A 47 1.63 -11.31 -5.13
CA VAL A 47 1.03 -12.37 -5.96
C VAL A 47 2.02 -12.88 -7.00
N LEU A 48 2.80 -12.00 -7.64
CA LEU A 48 3.84 -12.40 -8.60
C LEU A 48 4.93 -13.26 -7.94
N HIS A 49 5.35 -12.93 -6.72
CA HIS A 49 6.28 -13.76 -5.94
C HIS A 49 5.72 -15.14 -5.66
N PHE A 50 4.45 -15.20 -5.26
CA PHE A 50 3.78 -16.46 -4.97
C PHE A 50 3.69 -17.35 -6.23
N ILE A 51 3.28 -16.76 -7.36
CA ILE A 51 3.22 -17.45 -8.66
C ILE A 51 4.63 -17.94 -9.06
N TYR A 52 5.66 -17.11 -8.89
CA TYR A 52 7.03 -17.49 -9.20
C TYR A 52 7.50 -18.69 -8.36
N LEU A 53 7.34 -18.63 -7.03
CA LEU A 53 7.70 -19.71 -6.11
C LEU A 53 7.02 -21.01 -6.53
N TYR A 54 5.74 -20.92 -6.86
CA TYR A 54 4.93 -22.05 -7.28
C TYR A 54 5.45 -22.71 -8.57
N ILE A 55 5.78 -21.91 -9.59
CA ILE A 55 6.38 -22.41 -10.85
C ILE A 55 7.74 -23.07 -10.57
N VAL A 56 8.56 -22.50 -9.69
CA VAL A 56 9.85 -23.07 -9.29
C VAL A 56 9.66 -24.44 -8.66
N LEU A 57 8.72 -24.58 -7.71
CA LEU A 57 8.46 -25.83 -7.01
C LEU A 57 8.09 -26.94 -8.00
N ILE A 58 7.15 -26.71 -8.91
CA ILE A 58 6.78 -27.67 -9.96
C ILE A 58 7.98 -28.05 -10.84
N THR A 59 8.80 -27.06 -11.20
CA THR A 59 9.91 -27.25 -12.15
C THR A 59 11.08 -28.01 -11.51
N VAL A 60 11.32 -27.81 -10.21
CA VAL A 60 12.41 -28.45 -9.45
C VAL A 60 12.00 -29.85 -8.96
N SER A 61 10.71 -30.10 -8.76
CA SER A 61 10.19 -31.43 -8.40
C SER A 61 10.70 -32.52 -9.34
N LYS A 62 11.39 -33.51 -8.77
CA LYS A 62 11.96 -34.64 -9.52
C LYS A 62 10.97 -35.78 -9.67
N THR A 63 10.15 -36.04 -8.65
CA THR A 63 9.20 -37.15 -8.60
C THR A 63 7.84 -36.76 -9.17
N LYS A 64 7.08 -37.74 -9.66
CA LYS A 64 5.76 -37.53 -10.28
C LYS A 64 4.76 -37.05 -9.23
N GLU A 65 4.84 -37.63 -8.03
CA GLU A 65 4.02 -37.33 -6.86
C GLU A 65 4.25 -35.89 -6.39
N SER A 66 5.51 -35.43 -6.36
CA SER A 66 5.82 -34.04 -5.99
C SER A 66 5.31 -33.04 -7.03
N LYS A 67 5.35 -33.38 -8.32
CA LYS A 67 4.77 -32.53 -9.37
C LYS A 67 3.25 -32.45 -9.28
N VAL A 68 2.58 -33.54 -8.91
CA VAL A 68 1.12 -33.54 -8.70
C VAL A 68 0.76 -32.78 -7.42
N PHE A 69 1.50 -32.98 -6.34
CA PHE A 69 1.30 -32.26 -5.10
C PHE A 69 1.45 -30.75 -5.29
N TRP A 70 2.59 -30.31 -5.83
CA TRP A 70 2.77 -28.89 -6.10
C TRP A 70 1.82 -28.44 -7.19
N GLY A 71 1.70 -29.14 -8.32
CA GLY A 71 0.91 -28.74 -9.51
C GLY A 71 -0.61 -28.71 -9.38
N VAL A 72 -1.20 -29.48 -8.46
CA VAL A 72 -2.65 -29.67 -8.37
C VAL A 72 -3.16 -29.45 -6.95
N ILE A 73 -2.51 -30.06 -5.95
CA ILE A 73 -2.96 -30.00 -4.55
C ILE A 73 -2.59 -28.63 -3.93
N GLY A 74 -1.38 -28.12 -4.21
CA GLY A 74 -0.89 -26.85 -3.71
C GLY A 74 -1.84 -25.67 -3.98
N PRO A 75 -2.29 -25.40 -5.22
CA PRO A 75 -3.22 -24.32 -5.52
C PRO A 75 -4.60 -24.53 -4.94
N PHE A 76 -5.00 -25.76 -4.67
CA PHE A 76 -6.34 -26.03 -4.18
C PHE A 76 -6.44 -25.86 -2.66
N PHE A 77 -5.34 -26.06 -1.93
CA PHE A 77 -5.33 -25.99 -0.47
C PHE A 77 -4.48 -24.83 0.06
N ILE A 78 -3.28 -24.61 -0.46
CA ILE A 78 -2.34 -23.59 0.06
C ILE A 78 -2.75 -22.19 -0.42
N VAL A 79 -3.14 -22.05 -1.69
CA VAL A 79 -3.53 -20.73 -2.24
C VAL A 79 -4.77 -20.18 -1.54
N PRO A 80 -5.86 -20.93 -1.30
CA PRO A 80 -7.01 -20.41 -0.57
C PRO A 80 -6.66 -20.03 0.87
N ILE A 81 -5.84 -20.82 1.57
CA ILE A 81 -5.39 -20.48 2.92
C ILE A 81 -4.55 -19.19 2.91
N ALA A 82 -3.62 -19.05 1.95
CA ALA A 82 -2.83 -17.84 1.80
C ALA A 82 -3.68 -16.62 1.43
N ILE A 83 -4.66 -16.78 0.54
CA ILE A 83 -5.60 -15.72 0.14
C ILE A 83 -6.49 -15.32 1.32
N VAL A 84 -7.05 -16.28 2.06
CA VAL A 84 -7.92 -16.01 3.22
C VAL A 84 -7.10 -15.37 4.34
N GLY A 85 -5.92 -15.91 4.66
CA GLY A 85 -5.02 -15.32 5.65
C GLY A 85 -4.60 -13.90 5.27
N TRP A 86 -4.31 -13.67 3.99
CA TRP A 86 -4.05 -12.34 3.46
C TRP A 86 -5.27 -11.42 3.57
N PHE A 87 -6.45 -11.90 3.18
CA PHE A 87 -7.68 -11.12 3.24
C PHE A 87 -7.97 -10.68 4.67
N ILE A 88 -7.85 -11.58 5.65
CA ILE A 88 -8.01 -11.25 7.08
C ILE A 88 -6.98 -10.21 7.53
N PHE A 89 -5.72 -10.34 7.11
CA PHE A 89 -4.64 -9.44 7.53
C PHE A 89 -4.76 -8.03 6.91
N PHE A 90 -5.14 -7.93 5.63
CA PHE A 90 -5.17 -6.66 4.89
C PHE A 90 -6.55 -6.00 4.83
N TYR A 91 -7.65 -6.76 4.88
CA TYR A 91 -8.99 -6.19 4.90
C TYR A 91 -9.24 -5.34 6.15
N ASN A 92 -8.66 -5.74 7.28
CA ASN A 92 -8.69 -4.97 8.52
C ASN A 92 -7.79 -3.72 8.49
N ASN A 93 -6.92 -3.58 7.49
CA ASN A 93 -6.03 -2.43 7.30
C ASN A 93 -6.37 -1.69 6.00
N LYS A 94 -7.66 -1.50 5.72
CA LYS A 94 -8.12 -0.77 4.54
C LYS A 94 -7.74 0.71 4.70
N VAL A 95 -6.70 1.12 3.97
CA VAL A 95 -6.36 2.53 3.80
C VAL A 95 -7.21 3.08 2.67
N ASP A 96 -8.08 4.03 2.99
CA ASP A 96 -8.83 4.79 2.00
C ASP A 96 -8.11 6.11 1.69
N TYR A 97 -8.39 6.69 0.53
CA TYR A 97 -7.69 7.86 0.03
C TYR A 97 -8.66 8.99 -0.28
N TYR A 98 -8.41 10.15 0.31
CA TYR A 98 -9.11 11.40 -0.02
C TYR A 98 -8.19 12.35 -0.77
N TYR A 99 -8.76 13.10 -1.69
CA TYR A 99 -8.03 13.98 -2.59
C TYR A 99 -8.49 15.41 -2.37
N LEU A 100 -7.56 16.28 -1.99
CA LEU A 100 -7.81 17.70 -1.78
C LEU A 100 -6.99 18.51 -2.79
N SER A 101 -7.68 19.25 -3.65
CA SER A 101 -7.06 20.14 -4.63
C SER A 101 -6.83 21.52 -4.03
N SER A 102 -5.75 22.19 -4.44
CA SER A 102 -5.52 23.60 -4.11
C SER A 102 -6.54 24.53 -4.79
N PRO A 103 -6.70 25.79 -4.34
CA PRO A 103 -7.71 26.71 -4.89
C PRO A 103 -7.62 26.89 -6.41
N ASN A 104 -6.41 27.02 -6.97
CA ASN A 104 -6.18 27.08 -8.42
C ASN A 104 -5.88 25.71 -9.05
N SER A 105 -6.08 24.61 -8.33
CA SER A 105 -5.85 23.23 -8.78
C SER A 105 -4.43 22.95 -9.31
N THR A 106 -3.45 23.75 -8.88
CA THR A 106 -2.03 23.55 -9.29
C THR A 106 -1.35 22.46 -8.48
N GLN A 107 -1.83 22.21 -7.25
CA GLN A 107 -1.33 21.18 -6.35
C GLN A 107 -2.46 20.29 -5.88
N LYS A 108 -2.10 19.04 -5.54
CA LYS A 108 -3.04 18.04 -5.04
C LYS A 108 -2.44 17.34 -3.83
N LEU A 109 -3.11 17.50 -2.69
CA LEU A 109 -2.84 16.74 -1.49
C LEU A 109 -3.66 15.44 -1.54
N ILE A 110 -3.02 14.34 -1.17
CA ILE A 110 -3.65 13.03 -1.03
C ILE A 110 -3.55 12.65 0.45
N ILE A 111 -4.68 12.36 1.06
CA ILE A 111 -4.78 11.94 2.46
C ILE A 111 -5.10 10.46 2.46
N GLY A 112 -4.13 9.62 2.82
CA GLY A 112 -4.37 8.22 3.15
C GLY A 112 -4.86 8.14 4.59
N TYR A 113 -6.01 7.54 4.82
CA TYR A 113 -6.60 7.43 6.14
C TYR A 113 -7.04 5.99 6.42
N SER A 114 -6.86 5.57 7.66
CA SER A 114 -7.35 4.29 8.17
C SER A 114 -7.71 4.43 9.63
N ASN A 115 -8.53 3.50 10.12
CA ASN A 115 -8.85 3.42 11.52
C ASN A 115 -8.87 1.98 12.03
N TRP A 116 -8.83 1.85 13.34
CA TRP A 116 -9.06 0.60 14.02
C TRP A 116 -9.66 0.86 15.40
N SER A 117 -10.62 0.03 15.81
CA SER A 117 -11.33 0.18 17.09
C SER A 117 -11.29 -1.10 17.92
N LEU A 118 -10.90 -0.97 19.18
CA LEU A 118 -11.05 -1.98 20.24
C LEU A 118 -11.55 -1.28 21.53
N GLY A 119 -12.71 -0.64 21.43
CA GLY A 119 -13.31 0.19 22.48
C GLY A 119 -13.01 1.68 22.28
N GLU A 120 -11.76 2.01 21.99
CA GLU A 120 -11.35 3.35 21.51
C GLU A 120 -11.04 3.27 20.02
N THR A 121 -11.38 4.32 19.26
CA THR A 121 -11.08 4.37 17.83
C THR A 121 -9.80 5.15 17.61
N ASN A 122 -8.83 4.49 16.98
CA ASN A 122 -7.55 5.06 16.60
C ASN A 122 -7.58 5.38 15.12
N HIS A 123 -7.40 6.66 14.79
CA HIS A 123 -7.36 7.17 13.42
C HIS A 123 -5.92 7.47 13.04
N TYR A 124 -5.53 7.06 11.84
CA TYR A 124 -4.19 7.26 11.30
C TYR A 124 -4.28 7.98 9.96
N TYR A 125 -3.44 9.01 9.79
CA TYR A 125 -3.40 9.79 8.56
C TYR A 125 -1.98 9.91 8.02
N ASP A 126 -1.86 9.63 6.73
CA ASP A 126 -0.66 9.89 5.94
C ASP A 126 -0.95 10.87 4.82
N PHE A 127 0.00 11.78 4.61
CA PHE A 127 -0.15 12.86 3.66
C PHE A 127 0.82 12.68 2.52
N TYR A 128 0.32 12.73 1.30
CA TYR A 128 1.13 12.54 0.10
C TYR A 128 0.91 13.68 -0.89
N ARG A 129 1.99 14.05 -1.58
CA ARG A 129 1.90 14.89 -2.78
C ARG A 129 2.09 14.08 -4.05
N GLN A 130 1.46 14.56 -5.11
CA GLN A 130 1.71 14.07 -6.47
C GLN A 130 3.16 14.35 -6.88
N THR A 131 3.86 13.36 -7.43
CA THR A 131 5.13 13.61 -8.13
C THR A 131 4.89 13.73 -9.63
N GLY A 132 5.92 14.07 -10.40
CA GLY A 132 5.84 14.09 -11.88
C GLY A 132 5.44 12.73 -12.49
N PHE A 133 5.58 11.62 -11.75
CA PHE A 133 5.09 10.32 -12.16
C PHE A 133 3.71 10.05 -11.53
N PRO A 134 2.64 9.81 -12.33
CA PRO A 134 1.28 9.63 -11.82
C PRO A 134 1.14 8.59 -10.71
N LEU A 135 1.86 7.46 -10.80
CA LEU A 135 1.78 6.35 -9.85
C LEU A 135 2.65 6.55 -8.60
N VAL A 136 3.64 7.43 -8.65
CA VAL A 136 4.58 7.65 -7.54
C VAL A 136 4.15 8.88 -6.77
N LYS A 137 3.93 8.73 -5.48
CA LYS A 137 3.58 9.83 -4.56
C LYS A 137 4.67 9.98 -3.52
N LYS A 138 4.87 11.20 -3.05
CA LYS A 138 5.84 11.49 -1.99
C LYS A 138 5.09 11.72 -0.69
N ARG A 139 5.39 10.93 0.34
CA ARG A 139 4.87 11.13 1.70
C ARG A 139 5.49 12.39 2.30
N LEU A 140 4.67 13.21 2.94
CA LEU A 140 5.04 14.51 3.51
C LEU A 140 5.35 14.40 5.00
N ASN A 141 4.64 13.53 5.72
CA ASN A 141 4.85 13.26 7.13
C ASN A 141 5.87 12.13 7.35
N HIS A 142 6.71 12.24 8.38
CA HIS A 142 7.65 11.18 8.78
C HIS A 142 6.93 10.05 9.52
N GLU A 143 6.00 10.41 10.41
CA GLU A 143 5.16 9.49 11.16
C GLU A 143 3.69 9.77 10.86
N ALA A 144 2.86 8.73 10.87
CA ALA A 144 1.42 8.87 10.66
C ALA A 144 0.85 9.77 11.75
N LEU A 145 0.02 10.76 11.35
CA LEU A 145 -0.71 11.54 12.33
C LEU A 145 -1.71 10.61 13.00
N HIS A 146 -1.59 10.46 14.32
CA HIS A 146 -2.45 9.62 15.12
C HIS A 146 -3.41 10.49 15.94
N VAL A 147 -4.69 10.15 15.86
CA VAL A 147 -5.75 10.76 16.67
C VAL A 147 -6.55 9.65 17.31
N MET A 148 -6.76 9.76 18.62
CA MET A 148 -7.55 8.79 19.36
C MET A 148 -8.86 9.43 19.80
N THR A 149 -9.97 8.76 19.53
CA THR A 149 -11.30 9.23 19.90
C THR A 149 -12.02 8.17 20.74
N ARG A 150 -12.94 8.65 21.60
CA ARG A 150 -13.83 7.81 22.40
C ARG A 150 -15.27 8.20 22.09
N ASN A 151 -16.12 7.21 21.82
CA ASN A 151 -17.57 7.38 21.60
C ASN A 151 -17.91 8.48 20.56
N THR A 152 -17.21 8.49 19.43
CA THR A 152 -17.55 9.36 18.30
C THR A 152 -18.05 8.53 17.13
N ASP A 153 -19.15 8.96 16.53
CA ASP A 153 -19.70 8.38 15.29
C ASP A 153 -19.19 9.14 14.05
N MET A 154 -18.24 10.07 14.23
CA MET A 154 -17.72 10.84 13.12
C MET A 154 -16.79 10.04 12.22
N SER A 155 -16.79 10.37 10.93
CA SER A 155 -15.89 9.79 9.95
C SER A 155 -14.43 10.21 10.19
N ASP A 156 -13.48 9.42 9.69
CA ASP A 156 -12.05 9.72 9.81
C ASP A 156 -11.70 11.09 9.23
N LEU A 157 -12.31 11.47 8.10
CA LEU A 157 -12.09 12.76 7.46
C LEU A 157 -12.64 13.92 8.30
N ASN A 158 -13.75 13.73 9.01
CA ASN A 158 -14.31 14.73 9.92
C ASN A 158 -13.46 14.88 11.17
N VAL A 159 -12.95 13.77 11.72
CA VAL A 159 -12.03 13.80 12.87
C VAL A 159 -10.76 14.58 12.53
N LEU A 160 -10.25 14.47 11.29
CA LEU A 160 -9.14 15.28 10.81
C LEU A 160 -9.52 16.76 10.54
N GLY A 161 -10.79 17.05 10.23
CA GLY A 161 -11.21 18.34 9.69
C GLY A 161 -10.85 18.50 8.21
N ALA A 162 -10.83 17.41 7.44
CA ALA A 162 -10.40 17.41 6.04
C ALA A 162 -11.34 18.18 5.10
N HIS A 163 -12.64 18.26 5.43
CA HIS A 163 -13.63 18.99 4.63
C HIS A 163 -13.57 20.51 4.87
N ASP A 164 -13.13 20.93 6.06
CA ASP A 164 -12.96 22.34 6.43
C ASP A 164 -11.49 22.80 6.32
N ALA A 165 -10.68 22.04 5.59
CA ALA A 165 -9.26 22.31 5.41
C ALA A 165 -9.04 23.66 4.70
N GLN A 166 -8.20 24.51 5.29
CA GLN A 166 -7.94 25.86 4.78
C GLN A 166 -6.61 25.91 4.06
N TRP A 167 -6.65 26.29 2.78
CA TRP A 167 -5.44 26.58 2.01
C TRP A 167 -4.95 28.00 2.33
N VAL A 168 -3.79 28.11 2.98
CA VAL A 168 -3.13 29.40 3.22
C VAL A 168 -2.56 29.95 1.91
N ASN A 169 -2.11 29.06 1.02
CA ASN A 169 -1.64 29.34 -0.33
C ASN A 169 -1.73 28.05 -1.17
N GLU A 170 -1.31 28.06 -2.44
CA GLU A 170 -1.33 26.87 -3.31
C GLU A 170 -0.54 25.66 -2.79
N GLN A 171 0.40 25.86 -1.87
CA GLN A 171 1.33 24.85 -1.39
C GLN A 171 1.15 24.52 0.10
N THR A 172 0.28 25.23 0.82
CA THR A 172 0.17 25.14 2.27
C THR A 172 -1.28 24.99 2.66
N VAL A 173 -1.59 23.92 3.38
CA VAL A 173 -2.93 23.64 3.90
C VAL A 173 -2.88 23.40 5.40
N THR A 174 -3.88 23.90 6.10
CA THR A 174 -4.06 23.75 7.53
C THR A 174 -5.34 22.97 7.81
N PHE A 175 -5.24 21.97 8.68
CA PHE A 175 -6.36 21.21 9.21
C PHE A 175 -6.63 21.65 10.65
N THR A 176 -7.90 21.92 10.92
CA THR A 176 -8.39 22.32 12.25
C THR A 176 -9.57 21.43 12.60
N SER A 177 -9.52 20.82 13.78
CA SER A 177 -10.57 19.96 14.29
C SER A 177 -10.52 19.94 15.82
N PRO A 178 -11.67 19.82 16.52
CA PRO A 178 -11.72 19.69 17.98
C PRO A 178 -10.94 18.49 18.53
N TYR A 179 -10.66 17.50 17.68
CA TYR A 179 -9.97 16.27 18.05
C TYR A 179 -8.46 16.34 17.84
N LEU A 180 -7.98 17.42 17.19
CA LEU A 180 -6.57 17.68 17.03
C LEU A 180 -6.06 18.49 18.22
N ASN A 181 -5.00 18.01 18.87
CA ASN A 181 -4.35 18.73 19.98
C ASN A 181 -3.76 20.08 19.54
N LYS A 182 -3.49 20.25 18.23
CA LYS A 182 -2.99 21.47 17.59
C LYS A 182 -3.37 21.48 16.12
N GLU A 183 -3.43 22.65 15.51
CA GLU A 183 -3.57 22.79 14.06
C GLU A 183 -2.45 22.02 13.33
N VAL A 184 -2.81 21.31 12.27
CA VAL A 184 -1.87 20.56 11.44
C VAL A 184 -1.66 21.31 10.15
N THR A 185 -0.50 21.95 10.00
CA THR A 185 -0.12 22.66 8.78
C THR A 185 0.84 21.81 7.96
N LEU A 186 0.53 21.60 6.68
CA LEU A 186 1.34 20.86 5.73
C LEU A 186 1.83 21.76 4.61
N ASN A 187 3.13 21.66 4.30
CA ASN A 187 3.74 22.29 3.15
C ASN A 187 4.05 21.23 2.07
N LEU A 188 3.55 21.45 0.86
CA LEU A 188 3.70 20.53 -0.27
C LEU A 188 5.02 20.70 -1.04
N LYS A 189 5.91 21.63 -0.67
CA LYS A 189 7.19 21.90 -1.34
C LYS A 189 8.25 20.82 -1.14
#